data_AF-A0A3L7ADU1-F1
#
_entry.id   AF-A0A3L7ADU1-F1
#
_cell.length_a   1.000
_cell.length_b   1.000
_cell.length_c   1.000
_cell.angle_alpha   90.00
_cell.angle_beta   90.00
_cell.angle_gamma   90.00
#
_symmetry.space_group_name_H-M   'P 1'
#
loop_
_entity.id
_entity.type
_entity.pdbx_description
1 polymer ?
#
loop_
_entity_poly.entity_id
_entity_poly.type
_entity_poly.pdbx_seq_one_letter_code
_entity_poly.pdbx_strand_id
1 'polypeptide(L)'
;MADGPALIARPLTGERTYQFGADILDAIIAHCDARHDMLLQLKVPAPCAIEIVRDPPPAGADLCGSFRHGTAGRVEQVWLRLRPDLPITVREATDDADVTAQARFEGDRAELPAGGPGTFLQRAVHLAVALAMREYPKDYWRMPEIACARTPPDDHAAVSVILRHRVSGRFWKMEIGADGAPFGTLILSRVIAPKVPV
;
A
#
# COMPACT_ATOMS: atom_id res chain seq x y z
N MET A 1 0.40 28.84 4.29
CA MET A 1 0.04 27.41 4.38
C MET A 1 -1.47 27.35 4.20
N ALA A 2 -1.98 26.49 3.31
CA ALA A 2 -3.41 26.44 3.05
C ALA A 2 -4.11 25.72 4.21
N ASP A 3 -4.96 26.43 4.96
CA ASP A 3 -5.75 25.94 6.10
C ASP A 3 -6.93 25.03 5.68
N GLY A 4 -6.76 24.24 4.61
CA GLY A 4 -7.75 23.26 4.16
C GLY A 4 -7.42 21.86 4.65
N PRO A 5 -8.41 20.94 4.75
CA PRO A 5 -8.13 19.55 5.04
C PRO A 5 -7.17 18.97 3.99
N ALA A 6 -6.13 18.26 4.44
CA ALA A 6 -5.22 17.59 3.52
C ALA A 6 -5.97 16.44 2.83
N LEU A 7 -6.14 16.58 1.51
CA LEU A 7 -6.91 15.67 0.67
C LEU A 7 -5.98 14.89 -0.25
N ILE A 8 -6.09 13.56 -0.19
CA ILE A 8 -5.45 12.63 -1.11
C ILE A 8 -6.45 12.38 -2.24
N ALA A 9 -6.25 13.09 -3.36
CA ALA A 9 -7.11 13.05 -4.54
C ALA A 9 -6.35 12.65 -5.82
N ARG A 10 -5.17 12.02 -5.69
CA ARG A 10 -4.34 11.61 -6.82
C ARG A 10 -5.12 10.68 -7.77
N PRO A 11 -4.84 10.73 -9.09
CA PRO A 11 -5.37 9.73 -10.01
C PRO A 11 -4.99 8.34 -9.50
N LEU A 12 -5.98 7.46 -9.42
CA LEU A 12 -5.81 6.10 -8.93
C LEU A 12 -4.98 5.30 -9.94
N THR A 13 -3.91 4.62 -9.55
CA THR A 13 -3.23 3.73 -10.52
C THR A 13 -4.01 2.42 -10.67
N GLY A 14 -4.49 2.15 -11.88
CA GLY A 14 -5.09 0.89 -12.29
C GLY A 14 -6.50 0.58 -11.75
N GLU A 15 -7.09 -0.50 -12.26
CA GLU A 15 -8.39 -1.01 -11.79
C GLU A 15 -8.31 -1.72 -10.43
N ARG A 16 -7.10 -1.91 -9.90
CA ARG A 16 -6.77 -2.91 -8.90
C ARG A 16 -6.59 -2.27 -7.51
N THR A 17 -7.42 -2.70 -6.57
CA THR A 17 -7.57 -2.09 -5.23
C THR A 17 -6.33 -2.12 -4.32
N TYR A 18 -5.26 -2.83 -4.68
CA TYR A 18 -4.07 -2.95 -3.85
C TYR A 18 -3.06 -1.82 -4.07
N GLN A 19 -2.97 -1.26 -5.28
CA GLN A 19 -2.00 -0.20 -5.60
C GLN A 19 -2.32 1.09 -4.86
N PHE A 20 -3.61 1.33 -4.61
CA PHE A 20 -4.10 2.50 -3.89
C PHE A 20 -3.49 2.70 -2.52
N GLY A 21 -3.20 1.63 -1.78
CA GLY A 21 -2.63 1.84 -0.46
C GLY A 21 -1.15 2.27 -0.51
N ALA A 22 -0.41 1.95 -1.58
CA ALA A 22 0.94 2.49 -1.78
C ALA A 22 0.88 4.00 -2.07
N ASP A 23 -0.01 4.41 -2.97
CA ASP A 23 -0.23 5.83 -3.30
C ASP A 23 -0.71 6.64 -2.09
N ILE A 24 -1.62 6.07 -1.30
CA ILE A 24 -2.11 6.66 -0.06
C ILE A 24 -0.94 6.82 0.92
N LEU A 25 -0.09 5.81 1.08
CA LEU A 25 1.06 5.91 1.97
C LEU A 25 2.04 6.99 1.50
N ASP A 26 2.43 7.01 0.23
CA ASP A 26 3.32 8.04 -0.32
C ASP A 26 2.75 9.45 -0.13
N ALA A 27 1.44 9.64 -0.39
CA ALA A 27 0.76 10.91 -0.18
C ALA A 27 0.69 11.33 1.30
N ILE A 28 0.45 10.39 2.22
CA ILE A 28 0.42 10.69 3.66
C ILE A 28 1.82 11.04 4.17
N ILE A 29 2.86 10.31 3.74
CA ILE A 29 4.25 10.59 4.14
C ILE A 29 4.63 12.02 3.76
N ALA A 30 4.28 12.45 2.54
CA ALA A 30 4.52 13.82 2.09
C ALA A 30 3.77 14.88 2.92
N HIS A 31 2.62 14.55 3.51
CA HIS A 31 1.80 15.47 4.32
C HIS A 31 2.12 15.48 5.83
N CYS A 32 2.61 14.36 6.37
CA CYS A 32 2.82 14.17 7.81
C CYS A 32 4.28 14.31 8.26
N ASP A 33 5.21 14.54 7.34
CA ASP A 33 6.67 14.54 7.62
C ASP A 33 7.11 13.30 8.40
N ALA A 34 6.53 12.15 8.05
CA ALA A 34 6.78 10.89 8.72
C ALA A 34 8.18 10.34 8.40
N ARG A 35 8.98 10.03 9.42
CA ARG A 35 10.40 9.64 9.25
C ARG A 35 10.70 8.19 9.59
N HIS A 36 10.01 7.62 10.58
CA HIS A 36 10.22 6.25 11.04
C HIS A 36 8.95 5.65 11.65
N ASP A 37 8.98 4.34 11.89
CA ASP A 37 7.91 3.56 12.56
C ASP A 37 6.50 3.81 11.98
N MET A 38 6.43 3.82 10.65
CA MET A 38 5.21 4.11 9.91
C MET A 38 4.34 2.86 9.78
N LEU A 39 3.05 3.02 9.99
CA LEU A 39 2.05 1.97 9.86
C LEU A 39 0.77 2.55 9.27
N LEU A 40 0.46 2.18 8.03
CA LEU A 40 -0.82 2.44 7.40
C LEU A 40 -1.72 1.22 7.55
N GLN A 41 -2.93 1.45 8.05
CA GLN A 41 -3.99 0.44 8.12
C GLN A 41 -5.23 0.93 7.37
N LEU A 42 -5.73 0.11 6.45
CA LEU A 42 -6.92 0.36 5.65
C LEU A 42 -7.99 -0.71 5.94
N LYS A 43 -9.21 -0.26 6.23
CA LYS A 43 -10.37 -1.11 6.54
C LYS A 43 -11.19 -1.43 5.30
N VAL A 44 -11.27 -0.48 4.38
CA VAL A 44 -12.10 -0.57 3.17
C VAL A 44 -11.32 -0.07 1.96
N PRO A 45 -11.62 -0.57 0.75
CA PRO A 45 -11.13 0.04 -0.48
C PRO A 45 -11.58 1.50 -0.57
N ALA A 46 -10.74 2.37 -1.14
CA ALA A 46 -11.04 3.79 -1.34
C ALA A 46 -11.35 4.10 -2.81
N PRO A 47 -12.64 4.14 -3.22
CA PRO A 47 -13.03 4.50 -4.59
C PRO A 47 -13.10 6.03 -4.82
N CYS A 48 -12.79 6.83 -3.81
CA CYS A 48 -12.90 8.28 -3.80
C CYS A 48 -11.72 8.89 -3.03
N ALA A 49 -11.64 10.23 -3.04
CA ALA A 49 -10.60 10.95 -2.31
C ALA A 49 -10.63 10.63 -0.82
N ILE A 50 -9.47 10.73 -0.16
CA ILE A 50 -9.31 10.52 1.28
C ILE A 50 -8.94 11.83 1.96
N GLU A 51 -9.67 12.17 3.01
CA GLU A 51 -9.33 13.24 3.93
C GLU A 51 -8.47 12.73 5.07
N ILE A 52 -7.37 13.43 5.35
CA ILE A 52 -6.54 13.23 6.55
C ILE A 52 -7.14 14.03 7.70
N VAL A 53 -7.59 13.32 8.73
CA VAL A 53 -8.17 13.87 9.95
C VAL A 53 -7.10 13.79 11.05
N ARG A 54 -6.72 14.93 11.63
CA ARG A 54 -5.68 15.02 12.69
C ARG A 54 -6.24 15.00 14.09
N ASP A 55 -7.52 15.35 14.26
CA ASP A 55 -8.19 15.27 15.55
C ASP A 55 -8.78 13.88 15.76
N PRO A 56 -8.76 13.36 17.01
CA PRO A 56 -9.38 12.09 17.32
C PRO A 56 -10.86 12.12 16.92
N PRO A 57 -11.29 11.26 15.99
CA PRO A 57 -12.67 11.24 15.56
C PRO A 57 -13.57 10.72 16.68
N PRO A 58 -14.83 11.17 16.74
CA PRO A 58 -15.78 10.65 17.71
C PRO A 58 -15.97 9.14 17.53
N ALA A 59 -16.34 8.45 18.62
CA ALA A 59 -16.64 7.03 18.57
C ALA A 59 -17.74 6.75 17.53
N GLY A 60 -17.51 5.74 16.67
CA GLY A 60 -18.45 5.39 15.60
C GLY A 60 -18.33 6.22 14.31
N ALA A 61 -17.36 7.14 14.22
CA ALA A 61 -17.08 7.82 12.97
C ALA A 61 -16.73 6.82 11.85
N ASP A 62 -17.26 7.06 10.66
CA ASP A 62 -16.97 6.26 9.47
C ASP A 62 -15.58 6.61 8.93
N LEU A 63 -14.60 5.77 9.27
CA LEU A 63 -13.20 5.94 8.90
C LEU A 63 -12.77 4.77 8.03
N CYS A 64 -12.06 5.05 6.95
CA CYS A 64 -11.51 4.02 6.08
C CYS A 64 -10.15 3.50 6.54
N GLY A 65 -9.48 4.18 7.46
CA GLY A 65 -8.16 3.76 7.91
C GLY A 65 -7.52 4.68 8.93
N SER A 66 -6.26 4.40 9.23
CA SER A 66 -5.40 5.21 10.09
C SER A 66 -3.95 5.07 9.67
N PHE A 67 -3.17 6.11 9.92
CA PHE A 67 -1.74 6.11 9.74
C PHE A 67 -1.06 6.53 11.04
N ARG A 68 -0.15 5.70 11.54
CA ARG A 68 0.66 5.98 12.72
C ARG A 68 2.11 6.12 12.30
N HIS A 69 2.83 7.08 12.85
CA HIS A 69 4.24 7.30 12.56
C HIS A 69 5.01 7.90 13.73
N GLY A 70 6.33 7.73 13.72
CA GLY A 70 7.24 8.45 14.60
C GLY A 70 7.72 9.76 13.97
N THR A 71 7.64 10.84 14.74
CA THR A 71 8.21 12.17 14.41
C THR A 71 8.78 12.79 15.68
N ALA A 72 10.04 13.25 15.62
CA ALA A 72 10.72 13.98 16.71
C ALA A 72 10.60 13.34 18.12
N GLY A 73 10.70 12.00 18.20
CA GLY A 73 10.61 11.25 19.46
C GLY A 73 9.19 11.08 20.01
N ARG A 74 8.16 11.39 19.23
CA ARG A 74 6.75 11.17 19.55
C ARG A 74 6.12 10.23 18.53
N VAL A 75 5.12 9.48 18.97
CA VAL A 75 4.25 8.71 18.09
C VAL A 75 3.01 9.55 17.81
N GLU A 76 2.78 9.83 16.53
CA GLU A 76 1.59 10.51 16.05
C GLU A 76 0.67 9.54 15.31
N GLN A 77 -0.61 9.87 15.29
CA GLN A 77 -1.61 9.12 14.55
C GLN A 77 -2.56 10.10 13.86
N VAL A 78 -2.81 9.84 12.58
CA VAL A 78 -3.87 10.49 11.80
C VAL A 78 -4.90 9.44 11.38
N TRP A 79 -6.12 9.90 11.17
CA TRP A 79 -7.24 9.08 10.72
C TRP A 79 -7.59 9.40 9.28
N LEU A 80 -8.11 8.41 8.56
CA LEU A 80 -8.44 8.54 7.15
C LEU A 80 -9.95 8.43 6.99
N ARG A 81 -10.55 9.41 6.31
CA ARG A 81 -11.98 9.46 6.01
C ARG A 81 -12.20 9.50 4.50
N LEU A 82 -13.12 8.69 4.00
CA LEU A 82 -13.53 8.77 2.60
C LEU A 82 -14.28 10.09 2.34
N ARG A 83 -14.12 10.61 1.12
CA ARG A 83 -14.89 11.75 0.60
C ARG A 83 -15.71 11.29 -0.60
N PRO A 84 -16.88 10.63 -0.38
CA PRO A 84 -17.73 10.13 -1.46
C PRO A 84 -18.21 11.22 -2.43
N ASP A 85 -18.25 12.46 -1.95
CA ASP A 85 -18.52 13.67 -2.73
C ASP A 85 -17.43 13.99 -3.78
N LEU A 86 -16.24 13.40 -3.64
CA LEU A 86 -15.10 13.54 -4.52
C LEU A 86 -14.68 12.17 -5.09
N PRO A 87 -15.47 11.58 -6.00
CA PRO A 87 -15.13 10.30 -6.62
C PRO A 87 -13.87 10.44 -7.48
N ILE A 88 -13.03 9.42 -7.50
CA ILE A 88 -11.86 9.42 -8.39
C ILE A 88 -12.30 8.86 -9.74
N THR A 89 -12.33 9.74 -10.75
CA THR A 89 -12.89 9.48 -12.07
C THR A 89 -11.86 9.02 -13.11
N VAL A 90 -10.58 9.23 -12.83
CA VAL A 90 -9.46 8.86 -13.71
C VAL A 90 -8.60 7.83 -13.00
N ARG A 91 -8.35 6.71 -13.70
CA ARG A 91 -7.39 5.70 -13.30
C ARG A 91 -6.22 5.70 -14.27
N GLU A 92 -5.02 6.01 -13.80
CA GLU A 92 -3.82 5.89 -14.62
C GLU A 92 -3.50 4.42 -14.82
N ALA A 93 -3.43 3.96 -16.07
CA ALA A 93 -3.01 2.60 -16.34
C ALA A 93 -1.56 2.44 -15.92
N THR A 94 -1.30 1.56 -14.96
CA THR A 94 0.06 1.07 -14.70
C THR A 94 0.23 -0.25 -15.40
N ASP A 95 1.31 -0.37 -16.17
CA ASP A 95 1.67 -1.63 -16.79
C ASP A 95 2.35 -2.54 -15.74
N ASP A 96 1.54 -3.27 -14.99
CA ASP A 96 2.00 -4.30 -14.06
C ASP A 96 2.88 -5.36 -14.76
N ALA A 97 2.73 -5.53 -16.08
CA ALA A 97 3.54 -6.48 -16.85
C ALA A 97 5.00 -6.00 -16.94
N ASP A 98 5.26 -4.70 -17.03
CA ASP A 98 6.62 -4.15 -17.11
C ASP A 98 7.41 -4.37 -15.81
N VAL A 99 6.75 -4.20 -14.66
CA VAL A 99 7.36 -4.44 -13.34
C VAL A 99 7.62 -5.93 -13.15
N THR A 100 6.68 -6.79 -13.54
CA THR A 100 6.82 -8.24 -13.37
C THR A 100 7.78 -8.88 -14.38
N ALA A 101 7.94 -8.33 -15.57
CA ALA A 101 8.89 -8.82 -16.59
C ALA A 101 10.35 -8.68 -16.14
N GLN A 102 10.65 -7.66 -15.33
CA GLN A 102 12.00 -7.40 -14.80
C GLN A 102 12.26 -8.12 -13.48
N ALA A 103 11.24 -8.71 -12.87
CA ALA A 103 11.35 -9.35 -11.57
C ALA A 103 11.88 -10.78 -11.66
N ARG A 104 12.74 -11.14 -10.70
CA ARG A 104 13.18 -12.52 -10.45
C ARG A 104 12.30 -13.15 -9.39
N PHE A 105 11.75 -14.33 -9.67
CA PHE A 105 10.93 -15.10 -8.73
C PHE A 105 11.60 -16.43 -8.41
N GLU A 106 11.78 -16.73 -7.12
CA GLU A 106 12.37 -17.98 -6.64
C GLU A 106 11.66 -18.42 -5.35
N GLY A 107 10.92 -19.52 -5.41
CA GLY A 107 10.17 -20.05 -4.26
C GLY A 107 9.19 -19.03 -3.67
N ASP A 108 9.39 -18.67 -2.40
CA ASP A 108 8.60 -17.72 -1.62
C ASP A 108 9.16 -16.27 -1.71
N ARG A 109 10.08 -16.02 -2.65
CA ARG A 109 10.77 -14.75 -2.81
C ARG A 109 10.57 -14.17 -4.21
N ALA A 110 10.50 -12.85 -4.24
CA ALA A 110 10.52 -12.06 -5.46
C ALA A 110 11.49 -10.87 -5.29
N GLU A 111 12.20 -10.52 -6.34
CA GLU A 111 13.17 -9.42 -6.35
C GLU A 111 13.04 -8.60 -7.63
N LEU A 112 13.26 -7.30 -7.51
CA LEU A 112 13.32 -6.36 -8.60
C LEU A 112 14.62 -5.55 -8.46
N PRO A 113 15.48 -5.49 -9.49
CA PRO A 113 16.70 -4.68 -9.45
C PRO A 113 16.36 -3.20 -9.33
N ALA A 114 17.37 -2.38 -9.05
CA ALA A 114 17.23 -0.93 -9.04
C ALA A 114 16.74 -0.40 -10.41
N GLY A 115 15.94 0.66 -10.38
CA GLY A 115 15.30 1.26 -11.56
C GLY A 115 13.90 0.72 -11.87
N GLY A 116 13.33 1.21 -12.97
CA GLY A 116 11.97 0.88 -13.41
C GLY A 116 10.92 1.92 -13.03
N PRO A 117 9.67 1.75 -13.52
CA PRO A 117 8.58 2.69 -13.28
C PRO A 117 7.98 2.55 -11.87
N GLY A 118 7.45 3.67 -11.35
CA GLY A 118 6.76 3.74 -10.06
C GLY A 118 7.68 4.00 -8.87
N THR A 119 7.07 4.36 -7.73
CA THR A 119 7.77 4.57 -6.46
C THR A 119 8.25 3.25 -5.87
N PHE A 120 9.16 3.32 -4.91
CA PHE A 120 9.63 2.13 -4.17
C PHE A 120 8.46 1.32 -3.59
N LEU A 121 7.47 1.98 -2.98
CA LEU A 121 6.33 1.32 -2.37
C LEU A 121 5.40 0.69 -3.40
N GLN A 122 5.13 1.39 -4.51
CA GLN A 122 4.33 0.84 -5.60
C GLN A 122 4.97 -0.46 -6.13
N ARG A 123 6.28 -0.41 -6.40
CA ARG A 123 7.07 -1.57 -6.86
C ARG A 123 7.05 -2.71 -5.85
N ALA A 124 7.18 -2.43 -4.55
CA ALA A 124 7.08 -3.45 -3.50
C ALA A 124 5.69 -4.11 -3.42
N VAL A 125 4.61 -3.33 -3.49
CA VAL A 125 3.25 -3.87 -3.48
C VAL A 125 2.95 -4.67 -4.75
N HIS A 126 3.42 -4.22 -5.91
CA HIS A 126 3.29 -4.97 -7.17
C HIS A 126 3.99 -6.31 -7.10
N LEU A 127 5.25 -6.31 -6.66
CA LEU A 127 6.07 -7.51 -6.55
C LEU A 127 5.46 -8.53 -5.58
N ALA A 128 4.91 -8.04 -4.47
CA ALA A 128 4.17 -8.81 -3.49
C ALA A 128 2.91 -9.47 -4.08
N VAL A 129 2.09 -8.70 -4.78
CA VAL A 129 0.88 -9.23 -5.42
C VAL A 129 1.23 -10.22 -6.52
N ALA A 130 2.25 -9.93 -7.34
CA ALA A 130 2.72 -10.84 -8.37
C ALA A 130 3.17 -12.19 -7.79
N LEU A 131 3.93 -12.17 -6.68
CA LEU A 131 4.30 -13.37 -5.96
C LEU A 131 3.07 -14.14 -5.45
N ALA A 132 2.09 -13.45 -4.88
CA ALA A 132 0.86 -14.06 -4.38
C ALA A 132 -0.02 -14.66 -5.51
N MET A 133 -0.08 -14.01 -6.67
CA MET A 133 -0.82 -14.46 -7.84
C MET A 133 -0.20 -15.70 -8.50
N ARG A 134 1.10 -15.96 -8.32
CA ARG A 134 1.70 -17.21 -8.79
C ARG A 134 1.14 -18.43 -8.06
N GLU A 135 0.85 -18.29 -6.76
CA GLU A 135 0.19 -19.34 -5.97
C GLU A 135 -1.32 -19.37 -6.19
N TYR A 136 -1.94 -18.19 -6.36
CA TYR A 136 -3.40 -18.03 -6.49
C TYR A 136 -3.78 -17.10 -7.67
N PRO A 137 -3.69 -17.58 -8.93
CA PRO A 137 -3.81 -16.73 -10.12
C PRO A 137 -5.23 -16.21 -10.40
N LYS A 138 -6.25 -16.83 -9.80
CA LYS A 138 -7.67 -16.47 -10.01
C LYS A 138 -8.23 -15.54 -8.94
N ASP A 139 -7.45 -15.22 -7.92
CA ASP A 139 -7.94 -14.44 -6.78
C ASP A 139 -7.54 -12.97 -6.86
N TYR A 140 -8.30 -12.16 -6.14
CA TYR A 140 -8.03 -10.74 -6.00
C TYR A 140 -7.29 -10.47 -4.70
N TRP A 141 -6.48 -9.42 -4.69
CA TRP A 141 -5.65 -9.04 -3.55
C TRP A 141 -5.94 -7.60 -3.14
N ARG A 142 -5.96 -7.36 -1.83
CA ARG A 142 -6.06 -6.02 -1.23
C ARG A 142 -4.92 -5.84 -0.26
N MET A 143 -4.46 -4.60 -0.08
CA MET A 143 -3.47 -4.24 0.94
C MET A 143 -4.15 -3.60 2.15
N PRO A 144 -4.52 -4.38 3.19
CA PRO A 144 -5.04 -3.83 4.44
C PRO A 144 -3.97 -3.12 5.28
N GLU A 145 -2.69 -3.48 5.15
CA GLU A 145 -1.66 -2.93 6.03
C GLU A 145 -0.30 -2.89 5.33
N ILE A 146 0.43 -1.80 5.55
CA ILE A 146 1.85 -1.69 5.25
C ILE A 146 2.55 -0.96 6.40
N ALA A 147 3.68 -1.53 6.83
CA ALA A 147 4.50 -1.01 7.92
C ALA A 147 5.93 -0.82 7.43
N CYS A 148 6.51 0.36 7.69
CA CYS A 148 7.85 0.72 7.24
C CYS A 148 8.66 1.21 8.44
N ALA A 149 9.86 0.68 8.64
CA ALA A 149 10.72 1.09 9.76
C ALA A 149 11.25 2.53 9.57
N ARG A 150 11.38 2.98 8.32
CA ARG A 150 11.96 4.27 7.91
C ARG A 150 11.25 4.79 6.67
N THR A 151 11.41 6.07 6.36
CA THR A 151 10.94 6.67 5.10
C THR A 151 11.37 5.80 3.92
N PRO A 152 10.49 5.59 2.92
CA PRO A 152 10.87 4.89 1.70
C PRO A 152 12.19 5.45 1.13
N PRO A 153 13.08 4.57 0.65
CA PRO A 153 14.31 4.99 -0.03
C PRO A 153 13.98 5.66 -1.37
N ASP A 154 15.02 5.97 -2.15
CA ASP A 154 14.89 6.44 -3.53
C ASP A 154 13.92 5.55 -4.34
N ASP A 155 13.11 6.17 -5.20
CA ASP A 155 12.10 5.47 -6.02
C ASP A 155 12.69 4.35 -6.88
N HIS A 156 13.99 4.46 -7.21
CA HIS A 156 14.72 3.50 -8.01
C HIS A 156 15.53 2.49 -7.17
N ALA A 157 15.42 2.45 -5.85
CA ALA A 157 16.09 1.45 -5.02
C ALA A 157 15.72 0.01 -5.42
N ALA A 158 16.62 -0.95 -5.21
CA ALA A 158 16.31 -2.36 -5.45
C ALA A 158 15.29 -2.86 -4.42
N VAL A 159 14.32 -3.66 -4.87
CA VAL A 159 13.20 -4.15 -4.04
C VAL A 159 13.29 -5.65 -3.89
N SER A 160 13.04 -6.16 -2.69
CA SER A 160 12.81 -7.59 -2.47
C SER A 160 11.59 -7.80 -1.60
N VAL A 161 10.84 -8.86 -1.91
CA VAL A 161 9.68 -9.29 -1.12
C VAL A 161 9.80 -10.77 -0.81
N ILE A 162 9.55 -11.13 0.44
CA ILE A 162 9.56 -12.53 0.90
C ILE A 162 8.22 -12.84 1.55
N LEU A 163 7.54 -13.89 1.08
CA LEU A 163 6.33 -14.42 1.69
C LEU A 163 6.68 -15.20 2.95
N ARG A 164 6.48 -14.59 4.13
CA ARG A 164 6.89 -15.19 5.40
C ARG A 164 5.89 -16.20 5.94
N HIS A 165 4.62 -15.81 6.01
CA HIS A 165 3.60 -16.67 6.60
C HIS A 165 2.18 -16.24 6.24
N ARG A 166 1.28 -17.22 6.33
CA ARG A 166 -0.16 -17.00 6.36
C ARG A 166 -0.57 -16.63 7.79
N VAL A 167 -0.95 -15.38 8.01
CA VAL A 167 -1.34 -14.87 9.34
C VAL A 167 -2.64 -15.53 9.82
N SER A 168 -3.60 -15.61 8.91
CA SER A 168 -4.88 -16.30 9.10
C SER A 168 -5.49 -16.53 7.73
N GLY A 169 -6.55 -17.35 7.63
CA GLY A 169 -7.08 -17.91 6.36
C GLY A 169 -6.95 -17.04 5.11
N ARG A 170 -7.29 -15.74 5.16
CA ARG A 170 -7.21 -14.84 4.00
C ARG A 170 -6.03 -13.86 3.99
N PHE A 171 -5.21 -13.80 5.03
CA PHE A 171 -4.16 -12.80 5.19
C PHE A 171 -2.76 -13.39 5.08
N TRP A 172 -1.90 -12.71 4.33
CA TRP A 172 -0.53 -13.09 4.07
C TRP A 172 0.39 -11.95 4.48
N LYS A 173 1.36 -12.24 5.34
CA LYS A 173 2.39 -11.28 5.71
C LYS A 173 3.62 -11.52 4.87
N MET A 174 4.12 -10.44 4.29
CA MET A 174 5.33 -10.38 3.51
C MET A 174 6.32 -9.42 4.15
N GLU A 175 7.60 -9.73 4.04
CA GLU A 175 8.69 -8.82 4.37
C GLU A 175 9.15 -8.09 3.12
N ILE A 176 9.44 -6.80 3.27
CA ILE A 176 9.95 -5.93 2.22
C ILE A 176 11.39 -5.58 2.58
N GLY A 177 12.29 -5.74 1.61
CA GLY A 177 13.68 -5.28 1.67
C GLY A 177 13.98 -4.22 0.62
N ALA A 178 14.89 -3.31 0.97
CA ALA A 178 15.42 -2.25 0.11
C ALA A 178 16.94 -2.38 0.03
N ASP A 179 17.51 -2.43 -1.18
CA ASP A 179 18.96 -2.53 -1.41
C ASP A 179 19.65 -3.62 -0.57
N GLY A 180 19.00 -4.77 -0.45
CA GLY A 180 19.51 -5.92 0.31
C GLY A 180 19.33 -5.83 1.84
N ALA A 181 18.76 -4.76 2.37
CA ALA A 181 18.50 -4.58 3.81
C ALA A 181 17.00 -4.68 4.14
N PRO A 182 16.63 -5.17 5.34
CA PRO A 182 15.24 -5.13 5.81
C PRO A 182 14.68 -3.71 5.80
N PHE A 183 13.44 -3.54 5.33
CA PHE A 183 12.77 -2.24 5.26
C PHE A 183 11.45 -2.21 6.02
N GLY A 184 10.59 -3.19 5.80
CA GLY A 184 9.23 -3.17 6.33
C GLY A 184 8.47 -4.46 6.11
N THR A 185 7.17 -4.41 6.36
CA THR A 185 6.26 -5.53 6.15
C THR A 185 4.97 -5.09 5.48
N LEU A 186 4.40 -5.99 4.72
CA LEU A 186 3.15 -5.82 4.00
C LEU A 186 2.19 -6.93 4.41
N ILE A 187 0.94 -6.59 4.68
CA ILE A 187 -0.13 -7.59 4.76
C ILE A 187 -0.98 -7.47 3.51
N LEU A 188 -1.12 -8.59 2.81
CA LEU A 188 -2.09 -8.76 1.74
C LEU A 188 -3.28 -9.58 2.24
N SER A 189 -4.48 -9.20 1.81
CA SER A 189 -5.69 -9.98 2.02
C SER A 189 -6.24 -10.50 0.70
N ARG A 190 -6.46 -11.81 0.66
CA ARG A 190 -7.03 -12.55 -0.46
C ARG A 190 -8.54 -12.39 -0.45
N VAL A 191 -9.09 -11.99 -1.58
CA VAL A 191 -10.52 -11.95 -1.88
C VAL A 191 -10.77 -13.02 -2.94
N ILE A 192 -11.47 -14.08 -2.53
CA ILE A 192 -11.79 -15.19 -3.42
C ILE A 192 -12.77 -14.68 -4.47
N ALA A 193 -12.43 -14.82 -5.75
CA ALA A 193 -13.35 -14.50 -6.83
C ALA A 193 -14.62 -15.36 -6.67
N PRO A 194 -15.84 -14.79 -6.79
CA PRO A 194 -17.03 -15.61 -6.76
C PRO A 194 -16.93 -16.68 -7.85
N LYS A 195 -17.22 -17.94 -7.51
CA LYS A 195 -17.37 -18.99 -8.53
C LYS A 195 -18.49 -18.54 -9.44
N VAL A 196 -18.17 -18.17 -10.68
CA VAL A 196 -19.19 -18.00 -11.71
C VAL A 196 -19.84 -19.38 -11.87
N PRO A 197 -21.13 -19.56 -11.57
CA PRO A 197 -21.80 -20.80 -11.89
C PRO A 197 -21.80 -20.91 -13.43
N VAL A 198 -21.20 -22.00 -13.92
CA VAL A 198 -21.29 -22.41 -15.32
C VAL A 198 -22.68 -22.98 -15.57
#